data_AF-A0A811RMA9-F1
#
_entry.id   AF-A0A811RMA9-F1
#
_cell.length_a   1.000
_cell.length_b   1.000
_cell.length_c   1.000
_cell.angle_alpha   90.00
_cell.angle_beta   90.00
_cell.angle_gamma   90.00
#
_symmetry.space_group_name_H-M   'P 1'
#
loop_
_entity.id
_entity.type
_entity.pdbx_description
1 polymer ?
#
loop_
_entity_poly.entity_id
_entity_poly.type
_entity_poly.pdbx_seq_one_letter_code
_entity_poly.pdbx_strand_id
1 'polypeptide(L)'
;MARRLVVLRSPSGSMAVVLLLAVAVVLSNVPSSALASSASSSSSLPSETTGSSGGGDEQEALAPPSSDDEDDKEQEQEMDPEKQKQKEKEKERQMAKEKAAAEEKVAQQELLKYAEEKRIVSPTNGTGWYKGIAREFVDAHNELRARYGVPPMKWDRKLARQARRWSNAMRKDCQLLHSGHEFGQSVFRSHDDWNATAREAVFWWGKEEAIYDKQREKCLDGKSFKECGHFALMVAKRSTKVGCARAECFKGGVFITCNYNASDLKDKDKDKMKNEQLTPSHPSII
;
A
#
# COMPACT_ATOMS: atom_id res chain seq x y z
N MET A 1 41.28 7.57 38.15
CA MET A 1 42.16 8.47 37.37
C MET A 1 41.33 9.09 36.26
N ALA A 2 41.15 10.41 36.30
CA ALA A 2 40.35 11.15 35.32
C ALA A 2 41.10 11.26 33.98
N ARG A 3 40.42 10.99 32.86
CA ARG A 3 40.91 11.34 31.53
C ARG A 3 39.97 12.37 30.91
N ARG A 4 40.53 13.56 30.68
CA ARG A 4 39.90 14.72 30.03
C ARG A 4 39.48 14.36 28.60
N LEU A 5 38.23 14.66 28.26
CA LEU A 5 37.79 14.75 26.86
C LEU A 5 38.23 16.12 26.30
N VAL A 6 39.03 16.12 25.25
CA VAL A 6 39.34 17.34 24.49
C VAL A 6 38.33 17.44 23.35
N VAL A 7 37.49 18.46 23.38
CA VAL A 7 36.59 18.84 22.28
C VAL A 7 37.35 19.81 21.39
N LEU A 8 37.74 19.39 20.19
CA LEU A 8 38.23 20.30 19.15
C LEU A 8 37.06 20.71 18.26
N ARG A 9 36.78 22.00 18.25
CA ARG A 9 35.75 22.66 17.43
C ARG A 9 36.41 23.11 16.13
N SER A 10 35.95 22.60 14.98
CA SER A 10 36.45 23.04 13.66
C SER A 10 35.48 24.03 13.02
N PRO A 11 35.93 25.18 12.48
CA PRO A 11 35.09 26.14 11.79
C PRO A 11 35.23 25.98 10.28
N SER A 12 34.38 25.16 9.66
CA SER A 12 33.98 25.29 8.25
C SER A 12 33.07 24.14 7.87
N GLY A 13 31.89 24.47 7.35
CA GLY A 13 30.92 23.50 6.87
C GLY A 13 31.36 22.86 5.57
N SER A 14 31.58 21.55 5.59
CA SER A 14 31.39 20.63 4.48
C SER A 14 31.49 19.19 5.00
N MET A 15 30.35 18.51 5.10
CA MET A 15 30.28 17.09 5.44
C MET A 15 30.69 16.27 4.21
N ALA A 16 32.00 16.05 4.04
CA ALA A 16 32.49 14.91 3.27
C ALA A 16 32.53 13.72 4.23
N VAL A 17 31.55 12.82 4.15
CA VAL A 17 31.56 11.55 4.87
C VAL A 17 32.60 10.66 4.21
N VAL A 18 33.77 10.56 4.83
CA VAL A 18 34.80 9.58 4.50
C VAL A 18 34.30 8.22 4.98
N LEU A 19 33.81 7.39 4.05
CA LEU A 19 33.46 6.00 4.30
C LEU A 19 34.75 5.17 4.24
N LEU A 20 35.34 4.84 5.39
CA LEU A 20 36.42 3.85 5.49
C LEU A 20 35.80 2.45 5.46
N LEU A 21 36.02 1.72 4.37
CA LEU A 21 35.77 0.29 4.27
C LEU A 21 36.79 -0.47 5.14
N ALA A 22 36.31 -1.15 6.17
CA ALA A 22 37.05 -2.21 6.85
C ALA A 22 36.39 -3.54 6.51
N VAL A 23 36.95 -4.25 5.54
CA VAL A 23 36.63 -5.67 5.28
C VAL A 23 37.46 -6.49 6.26
N ALA A 24 36.82 -7.04 7.29
CA ALA A 24 37.41 -8.09 8.11
C ALA A 24 36.88 -9.44 7.60
N VAL A 25 37.76 -10.17 6.91
CA VAL A 25 37.58 -11.59 6.59
C VAL A 25 37.72 -12.37 7.89
N VAL A 26 36.62 -13.00 8.34
CA VAL A 26 36.68 -14.05 9.36
C VAL A 26 36.21 -15.35 8.69
N LEU A 27 37.16 -16.20 8.37
CA LEU A 27 36.94 -17.59 8.00
C LEU A 27 36.90 -18.42 9.28
N SER A 28 35.75 -18.98 9.62
CA SER A 28 35.66 -20.10 10.56
C SER A 28 34.42 -20.95 10.30
N ASN A 29 34.67 -22.07 9.64
CA ASN A 29 34.10 -23.42 9.81
C ASN A 29 32.70 -23.58 10.43
N VAL A 30 31.80 -24.18 9.66
CA VAL A 30 30.66 -24.97 10.17
C VAL A 30 30.57 -26.28 9.36
N PRO A 31 30.44 -27.46 10.00
CA PRO A 31 30.54 -28.75 9.33
C PRO A 31 29.23 -29.19 8.68
N SER A 32 29.36 -30.00 7.62
CA SER A 32 28.28 -30.74 6.95
C SER A 32 27.84 -31.96 7.77
N SER A 33 26.54 -32.08 8.04
CA SER A 33 25.77 -33.34 8.13
C SER A 33 24.28 -32.97 8.20
N ALA A 34 23.51 -33.21 7.14
CA ALA A 34 22.72 -34.43 6.86
C ALA A 34 21.32 -34.41 7.51
N LEU A 35 20.27 -34.34 6.69
CA LEU A 35 19.32 -35.45 6.45
C LEU A 35 18.09 -34.98 5.67
N ALA A 36 17.68 -35.85 4.75
CA ALA A 36 16.53 -35.74 3.86
C ALA A 36 15.23 -36.17 4.54
N SER A 37 14.09 -35.69 4.00
CA SER A 37 12.82 -36.42 3.76
C SER A 37 11.73 -35.38 3.45
N SER A 38 11.30 -35.27 2.19
CA SER A 38 10.22 -36.03 1.54
C SER A 38 8.82 -35.55 1.92
N ALA A 39 8.09 -35.05 0.92
CA ALA A 39 6.65 -35.24 0.78
C ALA A 39 6.22 -34.79 -0.62
N SER A 40 5.98 -35.78 -1.47
CA SER A 40 5.20 -35.71 -2.70
C SER A 40 3.72 -35.49 -2.38
N SER A 41 3.01 -34.71 -3.21
CA SER A 41 1.57 -34.88 -3.40
C SER A 41 1.16 -34.43 -4.81
N SER A 42 0.76 -35.42 -5.58
CA SER A 42 0.01 -35.33 -6.83
C SER A 42 -1.34 -34.65 -6.67
N SER A 43 -1.82 -33.95 -7.70
CA SER A 43 -3.16 -34.20 -8.24
C SER A 43 -3.31 -33.54 -9.60
N SER A 44 -3.98 -34.28 -10.47
CA SER A 44 -4.18 -34.02 -11.89
C SER A 44 -5.68 -33.78 -12.17
N LEU A 45 -5.95 -33.21 -13.37
CA LEU A 45 -7.16 -33.34 -14.21
C LEU A 45 -8.30 -32.27 -14.07
N PRO A 46 -9.25 -32.13 -15.05
CA PRO A 46 -9.02 -31.54 -16.39
C PRO A 46 -10.26 -30.75 -16.95
N SER A 47 -10.30 -30.60 -18.30
CA SER A 47 -11.41 -30.34 -19.26
C SER A 47 -11.82 -28.87 -19.50
N GLU A 48 -12.00 -28.37 -20.74
CA GLU A 48 -12.88 -28.81 -21.86
C GLU A 48 -12.30 -28.44 -23.25
N THR A 49 -12.22 -29.35 -24.23
CA THR A 49 -13.12 -29.60 -25.40
C THR A 49 -13.44 -28.42 -26.33
N THR A 50 -12.99 -28.50 -27.58
CA THR A 50 -13.82 -28.35 -28.80
C THR A 50 -13.18 -29.18 -29.92
N GLY A 51 -14.00 -29.86 -30.73
CA GLY A 51 -13.54 -30.79 -31.75
C GLY A 51 -14.17 -30.56 -33.13
N SER A 52 -13.58 -31.26 -34.10
CA SER A 52 -14.12 -31.73 -35.40
C SER A 52 -14.44 -30.65 -36.47
N SER A 53 -14.27 -30.85 -37.78
CA SER A 53 -14.21 -32.08 -38.59
C SER A 53 -13.81 -31.78 -40.04
N GLY A 54 -13.37 -32.81 -40.78
CA GLY A 54 -13.45 -32.97 -42.24
C GLY A 54 -12.23 -32.50 -43.04
N GLY A 55 -11.54 -33.28 -43.89
CA GLY A 55 -11.83 -34.58 -44.53
C GLY A 55 -11.85 -34.43 -46.05
N GLY A 56 -11.04 -35.21 -46.79
CA GLY A 56 -11.24 -35.45 -48.24
C GLY A 56 -10.00 -35.34 -49.12
N ASP A 57 -9.49 -36.49 -49.54
CA ASP A 57 -8.46 -36.79 -50.54
C ASP A 57 -8.75 -36.30 -51.98
N GLU A 58 -7.70 -36.08 -52.79
CA GLU A 58 -7.60 -36.62 -54.16
C GLU A 58 -6.15 -36.58 -54.71
N GLN A 59 -5.81 -37.61 -55.48
CA GLN A 59 -4.52 -37.92 -56.11
C GLN A 59 -4.45 -37.45 -57.59
N GLU A 60 -3.31 -37.75 -58.24
CA GLU A 60 -2.92 -37.63 -59.66
C GLU A 60 -2.24 -36.30 -60.09
N ALA A 61 -1.17 -36.25 -60.88
CA ALA A 61 -0.37 -37.26 -61.59
C ALA A 61 1.04 -36.66 -61.96
N LEU A 62 1.84 -37.49 -62.64
CA LEU A 62 3.30 -37.47 -62.87
C LEU A 62 3.90 -36.43 -63.85
N ALA A 63 5.11 -35.95 -63.49
CA ALA A 63 6.36 -35.72 -64.27
C ALA A 63 6.41 -34.63 -65.40
N PRO A 64 7.61 -34.14 -65.85
CA PRO A 64 9.02 -34.48 -65.51
C PRO A 64 9.88 -33.26 -65.09
N PRO A 65 11.19 -33.42 -64.75
CA PRO A 65 12.03 -32.33 -64.26
C PRO A 65 12.65 -31.54 -65.42
N SER A 66 12.38 -30.23 -65.50
CA SER A 66 13.16 -29.30 -66.31
C SER A 66 14.17 -28.60 -65.41
N SER A 67 15.43 -28.90 -65.67
CA SER A 67 16.60 -28.11 -65.35
C SER A 67 16.38 -26.64 -65.70
N ASP A 68 16.42 -25.77 -64.69
CA ASP A 68 16.91 -24.41 -64.84
C ASP A 68 17.64 -24.11 -63.53
N ASP A 69 18.96 -24.29 -63.58
CA ASP A 69 19.91 -23.65 -62.67
C ASP A 69 19.77 -22.14 -62.88
N GLU A 70 18.79 -21.50 -62.24
CA GLU A 70 18.84 -20.04 -62.06
C GLU A 70 19.73 -19.76 -60.85
N ASP A 71 20.90 -19.21 -61.17
CA ASP A 71 21.82 -18.53 -60.26
C ASP A 71 21.04 -17.79 -59.15
N ASP A 72 20.95 -18.39 -57.96
CA ASP A 72 20.78 -17.68 -56.69
C ASP A 72 22.07 -16.88 -56.45
N LYS A 73 22.27 -15.86 -57.28
CA LYS A 73 23.07 -14.72 -56.92
C LYS A 73 22.21 -13.94 -55.95
N GLU A 74 22.24 -14.35 -54.67
CA GLU A 74 22.00 -13.45 -53.55
C GLU A 74 22.91 -12.24 -53.80
N GLN A 75 22.37 -11.24 -54.50
CA GLN A 75 22.87 -9.89 -54.38
C GLN A 75 22.58 -9.56 -52.93
N GLU A 76 23.57 -9.76 -52.08
CA GLU A 76 23.76 -8.94 -50.90
C GLU A 76 23.61 -7.51 -51.39
N GLN A 77 22.39 -6.98 -51.32
CA GLN A 77 22.16 -5.55 -51.50
C GLN A 77 22.94 -4.93 -50.36
N GLU A 78 24.15 -4.50 -50.69
CA GLU A 78 25.08 -3.84 -49.79
C GLU A 78 24.29 -2.73 -49.13
N MET A 79 23.90 -2.98 -47.88
CA MET A 79 22.96 -2.14 -47.17
C MET A 79 23.61 -0.78 -47.04
N ASP A 80 23.00 0.25 -47.63
CA ASP A 80 23.52 1.62 -47.67
C ASP A 80 24.27 1.94 -46.38
N PRO A 81 25.58 2.28 -46.45
CA PRO A 81 26.40 2.55 -45.28
C PRO A 81 25.76 3.55 -44.30
N GLU A 82 24.95 4.49 -44.80
CA GLU A 82 24.21 5.43 -43.97
C GLU A 82 23.06 4.76 -43.21
N LYS A 83 22.35 3.83 -43.85
CA LYS A 83 21.27 3.02 -43.26
C LYS A 83 21.81 2.00 -42.25
N GLN A 84 22.98 1.43 -42.50
CA GLN A 84 23.67 0.56 -41.55
C GLN A 84 24.10 1.34 -40.29
N LYS A 85 24.67 2.54 -40.47
CA LYS A 85 25.05 3.44 -39.39
C LYS A 85 23.85 3.93 -38.57
N GLN A 86 22.71 4.18 -39.21
CA GLN A 86 21.47 4.54 -38.51
C GLN A 86 20.93 3.38 -37.67
N LYS A 87 20.93 2.15 -38.21
CA LYS A 87 20.49 0.94 -37.51
C LYS A 87 21.38 0.63 -36.30
N GLU A 88 22.68 0.84 -36.42
CA GLU A 88 23.63 0.67 -35.32
C GLU A 88 23.40 1.71 -34.21
N LYS A 89 23.23 2.98 -34.58
CA LYS A 89 22.90 4.06 -33.64
C LYS A 89 21.57 3.86 -32.91
N GLU A 90 20.57 3.30 -33.59
CA GLU A 90 19.29 2.94 -32.96
C GLU A 90 19.45 1.78 -31.97
N LYS A 91 20.23 0.75 -32.33
CA LYS A 91 20.54 -0.38 -31.46
C LYS A 91 21.30 0.07 -30.20
N GLU A 92 22.27 0.95 -30.33
CA GLU A 92 22.99 1.55 -29.20
C GLU A 92 22.05 2.34 -28.27
N ARG A 93 21.14 3.15 -28.84
CA ARG A 93 20.15 3.90 -28.06
C ARG A 93 19.16 2.99 -27.34
N GLN A 94 18.77 1.87 -27.95
CA GLN A 94 17.91 0.87 -27.35
C GLN A 94 18.62 0.18 -26.17
N MET A 95 19.86 -0.28 -26.38
CA MET A 95 20.70 -0.87 -25.32
C MET A 95 20.94 0.11 -24.17
N ALA A 96 21.17 1.39 -24.45
CA ALA A 96 21.34 2.42 -23.42
C ALA A 96 20.08 2.63 -22.58
N LYS A 97 18.89 2.63 -23.20
CA LYS A 97 17.61 2.72 -22.48
C LYS A 97 17.37 1.50 -21.59
N GLU A 98 17.65 0.30 -22.11
CA GLU A 98 17.49 -0.95 -21.36
C GLU A 98 18.46 -1.01 -20.17
N LYS A 99 19.71 -0.57 -20.37
CA LYS A 99 20.68 -0.41 -19.29
C LYS A 99 20.22 0.58 -18.22
N ALA A 100 19.74 1.76 -18.62
CA ALA A 100 19.23 2.76 -17.67
C ALA A 100 18.01 2.25 -16.89
N ALA A 101 17.09 1.55 -17.54
CA ALA A 101 15.94 0.93 -16.87
C ALA A 101 16.35 -0.21 -15.93
N ALA A 102 17.39 -0.97 -16.27
CA ALA A 102 17.94 -2.00 -15.39
C ALA A 102 18.62 -1.37 -14.16
N GLU A 103 19.39 -0.29 -14.34
CA GLU A 103 20.02 0.46 -13.24
C GLU A 103 18.96 1.08 -12.31
N GLU A 104 17.88 1.65 -12.85
CA GLU A 104 16.75 2.15 -12.04
C GLU A 104 16.07 1.02 -11.25
N LYS A 105 15.87 -0.15 -11.85
CA LYS A 105 15.31 -1.32 -11.16
C LYS A 105 16.21 -1.81 -10.03
N VAL A 106 17.53 -1.84 -10.23
CA VAL A 106 18.50 -2.21 -9.18
C VAL A 106 18.44 -1.20 -8.04
N ALA A 107 18.45 0.10 -8.32
CA ALA A 107 18.32 1.14 -7.30
C ALA A 107 16.99 1.04 -6.52
N GLN A 108 15.88 0.73 -7.19
CA GLN A 108 14.59 0.48 -6.53
C GLN A 108 14.63 -0.75 -5.64
N GLN A 109 15.27 -1.84 -6.07
CA GLN A 109 15.42 -3.06 -5.27
C GLN A 109 16.29 -2.83 -4.03
N GLU A 110 17.39 -2.08 -4.15
CA GLU A 110 18.23 -1.70 -3.01
C GLU A 110 17.49 -0.82 -2.02
N LEU A 111 16.70 0.15 -2.50
CA LEU A 111 15.86 1.00 -1.67
C LEU A 111 14.78 0.19 -0.93
N LEU A 112 14.15 -0.78 -1.61
CA LEU A 112 13.16 -1.66 -1.00
C LEU A 112 13.79 -2.57 0.05
N LYS A 113 14.97 -3.14 -0.23
CA LYS A 113 15.72 -3.96 0.72
C LYS A 113 16.14 -3.16 1.95
N TYR A 114 16.65 -1.95 1.75
CA TYR A 114 16.96 -1.03 2.85
C TYR A 114 15.70 -0.69 3.65
N ALA A 115 14.59 -0.42 2.97
CA ALA A 115 13.34 -0.11 3.64
C ALA A 115 12.77 -1.32 4.39
N GLU A 116 12.91 -2.53 3.89
CA GLU A 116 12.54 -3.76 4.59
C GLU A 116 13.43 -3.96 5.84
N GLU A 117 14.75 -3.88 5.69
CA GLU A 117 15.72 -3.99 6.79
C GLU A 117 15.44 -2.97 7.90
N LYS A 118 15.10 -1.74 7.51
CA LYS A 118 14.76 -0.66 8.44
C LYS A 118 13.30 -0.62 8.87
N ARG A 119 12.46 -1.57 8.42
CA ARG A 119 10.99 -1.58 8.64
C ARG A 119 10.33 -0.24 8.28
N ILE A 120 10.77 0.36 7.18
CA ILE A 120 10.25 1.59 6.57
C ILE A 120 9.14 1.28 5.55
N VAL A 121 9.04 0.04 5.07
CA VAL A 121 7.96 -0.40 4.17
C VAL A 121 7.22 -1.56 4.81
N SER A 122 5.91 -1.40 4.86
CA SER A 122 4.99 -2.41 5.38
C SER A 122 4.85 -3.61 4.42
N PRO A 123 4.57 -4.83 4.91
CA PRO A 123 4.50 -6.04 4.08
C PRO A 123 3.51 -5.99 2.90
N THR A 124 2.47 -5.15 2.96
CA THR A 124 1.44 -5.06 1.90
C THR A 124 1.67 -3.92 0.89
N ASN A 125 2.92 -3.44 0.76
CA ASN A 125 3.28 -2.22 0.02
C ASN A 125 2.47 -0.98 0.48
N GLY A 126 2.00 -1.06 1.73
CA GLY A 126 1.15 -0.15 2.50
C GLY A 126 -0.17 0.25 1.88
N THR A 127 -0.69 -0.60 1.01
CA THR A 127 -2.10 -0.55 0.67
C THR A 127 -2.97 -0.82 1.89
N GLY A 128 -2.48 -1.59 2.88
CA GLY A 128 -3.19 -1.90 4.11
C GLY A 128 -4.57 -2.53 3.90
N TRP A 129 -4.87 -3.01 2.69
CA TRP A 129 -6.15 -3.58 2.31
C TRP A 129 -6.09 -5.09 2.42
N TYR A 130 -7.14 -5.67 2.97
CA TYR A 130 -7.34 -7.11 3.03
C TYR A 130 -8.81 -7.44 2.74
N LYS A 131 -9.04 -8.69 2.32
CA LYS A 131 -10.38 -9.20 2.00
C LYS A 131 -11.26 -9.12 3.24
N GLY A 132 -12.42 -8.46 3.13
CA GLY A 132 -13.39 -8.37 4.22
C GLY A 132 -13.34 -7.08 5.05
N ILE A 133 -12.31 -6.24 4.91
CA ILE A 133 -12.14 -5.02 5.73
C ILE A 133 -13.36 -4.09 5.71
N ALA A 134 -14.02 -3.92 4.55
CA ALA A 134 -15.22 -3.09 4.43
C ALA A 134 -16.40 -3.65 5.27
N ARG A 135 -16.53 -4.98 5.32
CA ARG A 135 -17.54 -5.65 6.15
C ARG A 135 -17.20 -5.48 7.62
N GLU A 136 -15.94 -5.66 8.02
CA GLU A 136 -15.52 -5.47 9.41
C GLU A 136 -15.80 -4.07 9.94
N PHE A 137 -15.54 -3.02 9.14
CA PHE A 137 -15.94 -1.67 9.51
C PHE A 137 -17.45 -1.58 9.74
N VAL A 138 -18.26 -1.99 8.75
CA VAL A 138 -19.72 -1.87 8.84
C VAL A 138 -20.29 -2.69 10.00
N ASP A 139 -19.83 -3.92 10.19
CA ASP A 139 -20.30 -4.81 11.24
C ASP A 139 -20.00 -4.22 12.62
N ALA A 140 -18.76 -3.77 12.87
CA ALA A 140 -18.39 -3.17 14.15
C ALA A 140 -19.18 -1.89 14.46
N HIS A 141 -19.43 -1.03 13.45
CA HIS A 141 -20.29 0.14 13.63
C HIS A 141 -21.72 -0.28 13.96
N ASN A 142 -22.26 -1.29 13.28
CA ASN A 142 -23.64 -1.72 13.44
C ASN A 142 -23.86 -2.50 14.75
N GLU A 143 -22.87 -3.24 15.24
CA GLU A 143 -22.86 -3.83 16.58
C GLU A 143 -22.96 -2.73 17.66
N LEU A 144 -22.19 -1.65 17.53
CA LEU A 144 -22.31 -0.48 18.41
C LEU A 144 -23.70 0.19 18.29
N ARG A 145 -24.17 0.45 17.07
CA ARG A 145 -25.48 1.11 16.85
C ARG A 145 -26.65 0.28 17.38
N ALA A 146 -26.58 -1.04 17.29
CA ALA A 146 -27.59 -1.95 17.82
C ALA A 146 -27.74 -1.82 19.34
N ARG A 147 -26.63 -1.74 20.10
CA ARG A 147 -26.64 -1.46 21.54
C ARG A 147 -27.37 -0.15 21.90
N TYR A 148 -27.45 0.76 20.93
CA TYR A 148 -28.02 2.09 21.10
C TYR A 148 -29.44 2.23 20.52
N GLY A 149 -30.00 1.21 19.88
CA GLY A 149 -31.29 1.29 19.18
C GLY A 149 -31.24 2.19 17.94
N VAL A 150 -30.07 2.35 17.34
CA VAL A 150 -29.86 3.18 16.15
C VAL A 150 -29.88 2.29 14.91
N PRO A 151 -30.62 2.64 13.83
CA PRO A 151 -30.68 1.84 12.61
C PRO A 151 -29.30 1.60 11.99
N PRO A 152 -29.04 0.44 11.37
CA PRO A 152 -27.72 0.13 10.82
C PRO A 152 -27.34 1.08 9.67
N MET A 153 -26.04 1.39 9.56
CA MET A 153 -25.46 2.11 8.45
C MET A 153 -24.96 1.15 7.36
N LYS A 154 -24.84 1.66 6.12
CA LYS A 154 -24.39 0.90 4.95
C LYS A 154 -23.03 1.39 4.44
N TRP A 155 -22.28 0.50 3.81
CA TRP A 155 -21.04 0.88 3.13
C TRP A 155 -21.31 1.82 1.95
N ASP A 156 -20.51 2.87 1.81
CA ASP A 156 -20.51 3.76 0.66
C ASP A 156 -19.13 3.82 0.00
N ARG A 157 -19.09 3.41 -1.27
CA ARG A 157 -17.86 3.35 -2.07
C ARG A 157 -17.25 4.74 -2.32
N LYS A 158 -18.05 5.81 -2.40
CA LYS A 158 -17.53 7.17 -2.61
C LYS A 158 -16.82 7.66 -1.36
N LEU A 159 -17.42 7.47 -0.19
CA LEU A 159 -16.81 7.80 1.11
C LEU A 159 -15.51 7.01 1.33
N ALA A 160 -15.51 5.72 0.99
CA ALA A 160 -14.33 4.86 1.13
C ALA A 160 -13.17 5.28 0.22
N ARG A 161 -13.45 5.69 -1.02
CA ARG A 161 -12.41 6.23 -1.92
C ARG A 161 -11.77 7.50 -1.36
N GLN A 162 -12.56 8.37 -0.72
CA GLN A 162 -12.06 9.59 -0.11
C GLN A 162 -11.23 9.28 1.14
N ALA A 163 -11.68 8.35 1.97
CA ALA A 163 -10.91 7.86 3.11
C ALA A 163 -9.58 7.28 2.64
N ARG A 164 -9.59 6.48 1.56
CA ARG A 164 -8.37 5.89 0.97
C ARG A 164 -7.37 6.93 0.51
N ARG A 165 -7.83 7.99 -0.17
CA ARG A 165 -6.96 9.10 -0.58
C ARG A 165 -6.28 9.73 0.62
N TRP A 166 -7.06 9.99 1.68
CA TRP A 166 -6.53 10.60 2.89
C TRP A 166 -5.57 9.69 3.65
N SER A 167 -5.96 8.45 3.95
CA SER A 167 -5.10 7.51 4.67
C SER A 167 -3.78 7.25 3.93
N ASN A 168 -3.81 7.21 2.59
CA ASN A 168 -2.60 7.10 1.79
C ASN A 168 -1.69 8.35 1.90
N ALA A 169 -2.27 9.55 1.95
CA ALA A 169 -1.51 10.80 2.10
C ALA A 169 -0.79 10.87 3.46
N MET A 170 -1.38 10.27 4.51
CA MET A 170 -0.80 10.27 5.85
C MET A 170 0.33 9.25 6.05
N ARG A 171 0.60 8.33 5.10
CA ARG A 171 1.54 7.21 5.31
C ARG A 171 2.95 7.62 5.70
N LYS A 172 3.41 8.82 5.35
CA LYS A 172 4.80 9.26 5.61
C LYS A 172 5.14 9.31 7.09
N ASP A 173 4.23 9.83 7.90
CA ASP A 173 4.43 10.12 9.32
C ASP A 173 3.25 9.71 10.20
N CYS A 174 2.14 9.34 9.57
CA CYS A 174 0.86 9.01 10.18
C CYS A 174 0.41 10.03 11.21
N GLN A 175 0.64 11.31 10.92
CA GLN A 175 0.10 12.37 11.77
C GLN A 175 -1.41 12.23 11.88
N LEU A 176 -1.94 12.38 13.09
CA LEU A 176 -3.37 12.23 13.35
C LEU A 176 -4.14 13.49 12.97
N LEU A 177 -4.28 13.69 11.66
CA LEU A 177 -4.92 14.84 11.07
C LEU A 177 -6.20 14.44 10.37
N HIS A 178 -7.22 15.27 10.52
CA HIS A 178 -8.41 15.21 9.69
C HIS A 178 -8.14 15.84 8.33
N SER A 179 -8.82 15.34 7.30
CA SER A 179 -8.70 15.80 5.91
C SER A 179 -9.30 17.18 5.63
N GLY A 180 -10.08 17.75 6.56
CA GLY A 180 -10.75 19.05 6.38
C GLY A 180 -11.94 19.05 5.41
N HIS A 181 -12.39 17.89 4.92
CA HIS A 181 -13.52 17.79 3.99
C HIS A 181 -14.91 17.89 4.67
N GLU A 182 -15.97 18.06 3.88
CA GLU A 182 -17.37 18.27 4.31
C GLU A 182 -18.05 17.04 4.97
N PHE A 183 -17.33 15.94 5.14
CA PHE A 183 -17.85 14.72 5.76
C PHE A 183 -17.50 14.70 7.24
N GLY A 184 -18.36 14.08 8.05
CA GLY A 184 -17.96 13.65 9.38
C GLY A 184 -16.82 12.65 9.21
N GLN A 185 -15.78 12.75 10.02
CA GLN A 185 -14.59 11.90 9.88
C GLN A 185 -14.11 11.40 11.23
N SER A 186 -13.80 10.11 11.30
CA SER A 186 -13.00 9.53 12.37
C SER A 186 -11.65 9.10 11.85
N VAL A 187 -10.60 9.38 12.61
CA VAL A 187 -9.22 8.95 12.30
C VAL A 187 -8.67 8.14 13.46
N PHE A 188 -7.82 7.18 13.13
CA PHE A 188 -7.15 6.30 14.08
C PHE A 188 -5.71 6.08 13.62
N ARG A 189 -4.80 6.01 14.58
CA ARG A 189 -3.40 5.67 14.37
C ARG A 189 -3.02 4.60 15.38
N SER A 190 -2.35 3.54 14.94
CA SER A 190 -1.53 2.69 15.84
C SER A 190 -0.05 3.08 15.74
N HIS A 191 0.74 2.73 16.75
CA HIS A 191 2.13 3.19 16.88
C HIS A 191 3.18 2.22 16.33
N ASP A 192 3.11 0.93 16.70
CA ASP A 192 4.32 0.09 16.63
C ASP A 192 4.29 -0.96 15.51
N ASP A 193 3.13 -1.52 15.18
CA ASP A 193 3.02 -2.54 14.15
C ASP A 193 1.89 -2.27 13.15
N TRP A 194 1.94 -3.00 12.03
CA TRP A 194 0.93 -2.96 10.98
C TRP A 194 -0.16 -3.99 11.21
N ASN A 195 -0.49 -4.35 12.45
CA ASN A 195 -1.52 -5.36 12.71
C ASN A 195 -2.90 -4.74 12.97
N ALA A 196 -2.95 -3.45 13.31
CA ALA A 196 -4.17 -2.85 13.80
C ALA A 196 -5.31 -2.94 12.78
N THR A 197 -6.48 -3.32 13.29
CA THR A 197 -7.61 -3.81 12.48
C THR A 197 -8.71 -2.76 12.32
N ALA A 198 -9.62 -3.00 11.37
CA ALA A 198 -10.83 -2.19 11.24
C ALA A 198 -11.67 -2.19 12.52
N ARG A 199 -11.84 -3.36 13.16
CA ARG A 199 -12.60 -3.50 14.41
C ARG A 199 -11.96 -2.77 15.57
N GLU A 200 -10.63 -2.78 15.64
CA GLU A 200 -9.88 -2.09 16.70
C GLU A 200 -10.05 -0.57 16.65
N ALA A 201 -9.97 0.03 15.45
CA ALA A 201 -10.25 1.47 15.31
C ALA A 201 -11.68 1.82 15.78
N VAL A 202 -12.67 1.02 15.39
CA VAL A 202 -14.08 1.23 15.79
C VAL A 202 -14.26 1.02 17.29
N PHE A 203 -13.56 0.05 17.88
CA PHE A 203 -13.57 -0.18 19.32
C PHE A 203 -13.04 1.04 20.08
N TRP A 204 -11.89 1.59 19.67
CA TRP A 204 -11.29 2.76 20.31
C TRP A 204 -12.15 4.01 20.22
N TRP A 205 -12.68 4.32 19.04
CA TRP A 205 -13.69 5.37 18.89
C TRP A 205 -14.92 5.09 19.77
N GLY A 206 -15.27 3.82 19.95
CA GLY A 206 -16.37 3.37 20.79
C GLY A 206 -16.20 3.70 22.28
N LYS A 207 -14.95 3.74 22.76
CA LYS A 207 -14.64 4.03 24.18
C LYS A 207 -15.02 5.44 24.60
N GLU A 208 -15.17 6.37 23.66
CA GLU A 208 -15.60 7.74 23.95
C GLU A 208 -17.06 7.82 24.44
N GLU A 209 -17.81 6.70 24.36
CA GLU A 209 -19.08 6.48 25.06
C GLU A 209 -19.06 6.98 26.51
N ALA A 210 -17.93 6.80 27.21
CA ALA A 210 -17.75 7.20 28.61
C ALA A 210 -17.91 8.71 28.85
N ILE A 211 -17.81 9.54 27.81
CA ILE A 211 -17.90 11.00 27.87
C ILE A 211 -18.96 11.58 26.93
N TYR A 212 -19.91 10.76 26.49
CA TYR A 212 -21.02 11.16 25.63
C TYR A 212 -22.37 11.09 26.37
N ASP A 213 -23.13 12.18 26.30
CA ASP A 213 -24.52 12.23 26.75
C ASP A 213 -25.45 11.81 25.62
N LYS A 214 -25.95 10.57 25.69
CA LYS A 214 -26.87 10.01 24.70
C LYS A 214 -28.20 10.77 24.62
N GLN A 215 -28.73 11.26 25.74
CA GLN A 215 -30.03 11.92 25.76
C GLN A 215 -29.95 13.31 25.14
N ARG A 216 -28.85 14.02 25.39
CA ARG A 216 -28.61 15.36 24.86
C ARG A 216 -27.91 15.37 23.50
N GLU A 217 -27.49 14.20 23.02
CA GLU A 217 -26.75 13.99 21.78
C GLU A 217 -25.47 14.85 21.68
N LYS A 218 -24.75 15.05 22.80
CA LYS A 218 -23.54 15.88 22.88
C LYS A 218 -22.52 15.27 23.84
N CYS A 219 -21.26 15.72 23.78
CA CYS A 219 -20.29 15.39 24.84
C CYS A 219 -20.77 15.92 26.20
N LEU A 220 -20.33 15.28 27.28
CA LEU A 220 -20.57 15.77 28.65
C LEU A 220 -20.08 17.21 28.83
N ASP A 221 -20.64 17.91 29.82
CA ASP A 221 -20.25 19.30 30.08
C ASP A 221 -18.75 19.40 30.41
N GLY A 222 -18.08 20.41 29.86
CA GLY A 222 -16.62 20.56 29.92
C GLY A 222 -15.85 19.70 28.90
N LYS A 223 -16.52 18.89 28.09
CA LYS A 223 -15.90 18.10 27.01
C LYS A 223 -16.17 18.72 25.65
N SER A 224 -15.13 18.73 24.82
CA SER A 224 -15.22 19.21 23.44
C SER A 224 -15.61 18.09 22.47
N PHE A 225 -16.13 18.45 21.29
CA PHE A 225 -16.44 17.47 20.24
C PHE A 225 -15.19 16.70 19.77
N LYS A 226 -13.98 17.22 20.00
CA LYS A 226 -12.77 16.45 19.71
C LYS A 226 -12.68 15.20 20.56
N GLU A 227 -13.13 15.26 21.81
CA GLU A 227 -12.98 14.18 22.78
C GLU A 227 -13.98 13.04 22.55
N CYS A 228 -15.21 13.36 22.13
CA CYS A 228 -16.28 12.37 21.94
C CYS A 228 -16.82 12.25 20.50
N GLY A 229 -16.23 12.99 19.57
CA GLY A 229 -16.76 13.17 18.21
C GLY A 229 -16.74 11.90 17.40
N HIS A 230 -15.79 10.99 17.62
CA HIS A 230 -15.75 9.74 16.89
C HIS A 230 -16.95 8.87 17.29
N PHE A 231 -17.22 8.74 18.58
CA PHE A 231 -18.42 8.05 19.06
C PHE A 231 -19.70 8.69 18.55
N ALA A 232 -19.81 10.02 18.66
CA ALA A 232 -20.97 10.77 18.21
C ALA A 232 -21.30 10.51 16.74
N LEU A 233 -20.29 10.47 15.86
CA LEU A 233 -20.46 10.16 14.44
C LEU A 233 -20.98 8.74 14.20
N MET A 234 -20.49 7.76 14.97
CA MET A 234 -20.89 6.36 14.84
C MET A 234 -22.33 6.11 15.28
N VAL A 235 -22.82 6.80 16.31
CA VAL A 235 -24.19 6.63 16.84
C VAL A 235 -25.19 7.67 16.33
N ALA A 236 -24.77 8.65 15.55
CA ALA A 236 -25.68 9.60 14.93
C ALA A 236 -26.70 8.88 14.03
N LYS A 237 -27.99 9.05 14.32
CA LYS A 237 -29.10 8.46 13.53
C LYS A 237 -29.03 8.86 12.06
N ARG A 238 -28.59 10.09 11.80
CA ARG A 238 -28.50 10.69 10.47
C ARG A 238 -27.31 10.17 9.64
N SER A 239 -26.27 9.64 10.29
CA SER A 239 -25.16 8.95 9.63
C SER A 239 -25.62 7.58 9.13
N THR A 240 -26.19 7.52 7.92
CA THR A 240 -26.72 6.29 7.31
C THR A 240 -25.70 5.54 6.47
N LYS A 241 -24.56 6.17 6.18
CA LYS A 241 -23.52 5.65 5.31
C LYS A 241 -22.14 5.90 5.89
N VAL A 242 -21.27 4.90 5.73
CA VAL A 242 -19.86 4.98 6.11
C VAL A 242 -18.98 4.44 4.98
N GLY A 243 -17.82 5.05 4.79
CA GLY A 243 -16.78 4.49 3.96
C GLY A 243 -15.42 4.76 4.55
N CYS A 244 -14.64 3.70 4.73
CA CYS A 244 -13.38 3.73 5.45
C CYS A 244 -12.21 3.26 4.59
N ALA A 245 -11.01 3.54 5.07
CA ALA A 245 -9.78 2.99 4.56
C ALA A 245 -8.76 2.79 5.67
N ARG A 246 -7.86 1.84 5.44
CA ARG A 246 -6.67 1.55 6.23
C ARG A 246 -5.46 1.72 5.33
N ALA A 247 -4.41 2.32 5.84
CA ALA A 247 -3.12 2.46 5.19
C ALA A 247 -2.01 2.15 6.18
N GLU A 248 -0.93 1.53 5.72
CA GLU A 248 0.22 1.20 6.57
C GLU A 248 1.26 2.32 6.45
N CYS A 249 1.66 2.83 7.61
CA CYS A 249 2.60 3.93 7.75
C CYS A 249 4.02 3.47 7.43
N PHE A 250 4.89 4.35 6.93
CA PHE A 250 6.26 3.96 6.64
C PHE A 250 7.03 3.60 7.91
N LYS A 251 6.89 4.37 8.99
CA LYS A 251 7.65 4.15 10.23
C LYS A 251 6.97 3.23 11.25
N GLY A 252 6.14 2.29 10.79
CA GLY A 252 5.31 1.46 11.65
C GLY A 252 3.96 2.10 12.01
N GLY A 253 3.00 1.26 12.39
CA GLY A 253 1.63 1.67 12.67
C GLY A 253 0.71 1.69 11.44
N VAL A 254 -0.60 1.78 11.69
CA VAL A 254 -1.62 1.95 10.64
C VAL A 254 -2.31 3.29 10.80
N PHE A 255 -2.70 3.90 9.68
CA PHE A 255 -3.62 5.03 9.67
C PHE A 255 -4.96 4.58 9.10
N ILE A 256 -6.02 4.78 9.88
CA ILE A 256 -7.38 4.45 9.49
C ILE A 256 -8.21 5.72 9.43
N THR A 257 -9.04 5.83 8.40
CA THR A 257 -10.00 6.92 8.25
C THR A 257 -11.36 6.33 7.93
N CYS A 258 -12.41 6.79 8.62
CA CYS A 258 -13.79 6.54 8.26
C CYS A 258 -14.49 7.87 7.98
N ASN A 259 -15.12 7.99 6.82
CA ASN A 259 -15.96 9.13 6.46
C ASN A 259 -17.43 8.73 6.56
N TYR A 260 -18.25 9.65 7.07
CA TYR A 260 -19.69 9.50 7.22
C TYR A 260 -20.41 10.51 6.35
N ASN A 261 -21.52 10.12 5.71
CA ASN A 261 -22.36 11.08 4.99
C ASN A 261 -23.05 12.00 6.01
N ALA A 262 -22.43 13.14 6.27
CA ALA A 262 -22.74 14.04 7.37
C ALA A 262 -23.48 15.30 6.92
N SER A 263 -24.26 15.21 5.84
CA SER A 263 -25.16 16.27 5.33
C SER A 263 -26.24 16.73 6.33
N ASP A 264 -26.06 16.42 7.61
CA ASP A 264 -27.03 16.42 8.68
C ASP A 264 -26.41 16.73 10.07
N LEU A 265 -25.09 16.92 10.18
CA LEU A 265 -24.48 17.56 11.36
C LEU A 265 -24.91 19.04 11.36
N LYS A 266 -25.34 19.57 12.52
CA LYS A 266 -25.74 20.98 12.64
C LYS A 266 -24.58 21.86 12.16
N ASP A 267 -24.85 22.94 11.45
CA ASP A 267 -23.79 23.79 10.86
C ASP A 267 -22.79 24.31 11.91
N LYS A 268 -23.23 24.49 13.17
CA LYS A 268 -22.38 24.85 14.31
C LYS A 268 -21.30 23.82 14.68
N ASP A 269 -21.52 22.54 14.33
CA ASP A 269 -20.56 21.46 14.59
C ASP A 269 -19.57 21.32 13.42
N LYS A 270 -19.99 21.65 12.19
CA LYS A 270 -19.12 21.66 11.00
C LYS A 270 -17.99 22.68 11.12
N ASP A 271 -18.26 23.86 11.69
CA ASP A 271 -17.23 24.90 11.85
C ASP A 271 -16.23 24.59 12.96
N LYS A 272 -16.59 23.77 13.95
CA LYS A 272 -15.66 23.29 14.99
C LYS A 272 -14.76 22.15 14.49
N MET A 273 -15.19 21.34 13.53
CA MET A 273 -14.39 20.22 13.01
C MET A 273 -13.32 20.63 11.99
N LYS A 274 -13.43 21.82 11.39
CA LYS A 274 -12.55 22.24 10.27
C LYS A 274 -11.11 22.57 10.66
N ASN A 275 -10.76 22.76 11.93
CA ASN A 275 -9.50 23.44 12.26
C ASN A 275 -8.68 22.93 13.45
N GLU A 276 -8.91 21.73 13.99
CA GLU A 276 -8.15 21.33 15.18
C GLU A 276 -7.61 19.89 15.16
N GLN A 277 -6.30 19.80 15.44
CA GLN A 277 -5.50 18.58 15.50
C GLN A 277 -5.82 17.78 16.77
N LEU A 278 -5.85 16.45 16.67
CA LEU A 278 -5.98 15.57 17.83
C LEU A 278 -4.63 15.47 18.55
N THR A 279 -4.62 15.71 19.87
CA THR A 279 -3.41 15.63 20.71
C THR A 279 -3.18 14.21 21.22
N PRO A 280 -1.93 13.73 21.36
CA PRO A 280 -1.58 12.34 21.72
C PRO A 280 -2.25 11.74 22.97
N SER A 281 -2.77 12.56 23.88
CA SER A 281 -3.47 12.12 25.10
C SER A 281 -4.89 11.61 24.87
N HIS A 282 -5.36 11.57 23.63
CA HIS A 282 -6.72 11.17 23.32
C HIS A 282 -6.81 9.63 23.26
N PRO A 283 -7.79 8.99 23.94
CA PRO A 283 -7.91 7.52 23.99
C PRO A 283 -8.02 6.83 22.62
N SER A 284 -8.37 7.57 21.56
CA SER A 284 -8.40 7.07 20.18
C SER A 284 -7.03 7.07 19.47
N ILE A 285 -5.92 7.32 20.20
CA ILE A 285 -4.54 7.46 19.69
C ILE A 285 -3.62 6.31 20.12
N ILE A 286 -4.16 5.28 20.78
CA ILE A 286 -3.34 4.19 21.35
C ILE A 286 -2.78 3.27 20.27
#